data_AF-A0A8T1WL93-F1
#
_entry.id   AF-A0A8T1WL93-F1
#
_cell.length_a   1.000
_cell.length_b   1.000
_cell.length_c   1.000
_cell.angle_alpha   90.00
_cell.angle_beta   90.00
_cell.angle_gamma   90.00
#
_symmetry.space_group_name_H-M   'P 1'
#
loop_
_entity.id
_entity.type
_entity.pdbx_description
1 polymer ?
#
loop_
_entity_poly.entity_id
_entity_poly.type
_entity_poly.pdbx_seq_one_letter_code
_entity_poly.pdbx_strand_id
1 'polypeptide(L)'
;MGRYTTVSDQDAQGAAVAYDGASAAAAEPSAPAAPAANDAQSGRLHVNRVDNVSGSSAGAGSGEFHMYRASRRREMERVAAMEHRYKENKAQREFEAKRKRSADEFEAKMHKRAEKRRRRKERSKSRALDGVHEGEGEKQEKKKKKEKKEQIPETPGDVPEIPNDGSFLERMLALQKQEEETDGK
;
A
#
# COMPACT_ATOMS: atom_id res chain seq x y z
N MET A 1 -26.98 10.29 -45.33
CA MET A 1 -25.70 9.57 -45.24
C MET A 1 -25.20 9.55 -43.80
N GLY A 2 -25.07 8.35 -43.21
CA GLY A 2 -24.54 8.15 -41.85
C GLY A 2 -23.03 8.37 -41.81
N ARG A 3 -22.54 9.00 -40.76
CA ARG A 3 -21.10 9.26 -40.51
C ARG A 3 -20.60 8.16 -39.59
N TYR A 4 -19.80 7.24 -40.12
CA TYR A 4 -19.09 6.26 -39.32
C TYR A 4 -17.86 6.92 -38.70
N THR A 5 -17.83 7.01 -37.37
CA THR A 5 -16.63 7.32 -36.60
C THR A 5 -15.78 6.05 -36.53
N THR A 6 -14.61 6.05 -37.16
CA THR A 6 -13.60 4.99 -36.98
C THR A 6 -12.92 5.19 -35.63
N VAL A 7 -13.18 4.31 -34.67
CA VAL A 7 -12.37 4.19 -33.44
C VAL A 7 -11.10 3.45 -33.84
N SER A 8 -9.96 4.14 -33.84
CA SER A 8 -8.65 3.55 -34.01
C SER A 8 -8.12 3.12 -32.63
N ASP A 9 -8.17 1.83 -32.33
CA ASP A 9 -7.51 1.26 -31.15
C ASP A 9 -5.99 1.29 -31.33
N GLN A 10 -5.33 2.35 -30.84
CA GLN A 10 -3.85 2.49 -30.89
C GLN A 10 -3.14 1.98 -29.62
N ASP A 11 -3.84 1.31 -28.69
CA ASP A 11 -3.26 0.90 -27.41
C ASP A 11 -2.72 -0.55 -27.40
N ALA A 12 -2.53 -1.17 -28.56
CA ALA A 12 -1.77 -2.41 -28.66
C ALA A 12 -0.26 -2.11 -28.61
N GLN A 13 0.25 -1.79 -27.42
CA GLN A 13 1.68 -1.87 -27.10
C GLN A 13 2.09 -3.35 -27.10
N GLY A 14 2.17 -3.95 -28.29
CA GLY A 14 2.81 -5.25 -28.49
C GLY A 14 4.29 -5.09 -28.20
N ALA A 15 4.73 -5.55 -27.02
CA ALA A 15 6.14 -5.67 -26.71
C ALA A 15 6.77 -6.69 -27.67
N ALA A 16 7.30 -6.21 -28.80
CA ALA A 16 8.15 -6.98 -29.67
C ALA A 16 9.47 -7.24 -28.91
N VAL A 17 9.54 -8.37 -28.20
CA VAL A 17 10.80 -8.86 -27.65
C VAL A 17 11.63 -9.36 -28.84
N ALA A 18 12.59 -8.57 -29.28
CA ALA A 18 13.58 -8.99 -30.27
C ALA A 18 14.38 -10.16 -29.69
N TYR A 19 14.37 -11.30 -30.38
CA TYR A 19 15.15 -12.48 -30.05
C TYR A 19 16.56 -12.34 -30.62
N ASP A 20 17.34 -11.39 -30.09
CA ASP A 20 18.75 -11.28 -30.45
C ASP A 20 19.57 -10.92 -29.21
N GLY A 21 20.58 -11.74 -28.92
CA GLY A 21 21.50 -11.47 -27.81
C GLY A 21 21.59 -12.55 -26.72
N ALA A 22 21.49 -13.83 -27.07
CA ALA A 22 21.99 -14.91 -26.20
C ALA A 22 23.40 -15.34 -26.64
N SER A 23 24.39 -14.44 -26.54
CA SER A 23 25.81 -14.83 -26.49
C SER A 23 26.71 -13.69 -25.99
N ALA A 24 27.48 -14.00 -24.94
CA ALA A 24 28.71 -13.34 -24.46
C ALA A 24 28.60 -12.15 -23.46
N ALA A 25 28.67 -12.51 -22.16
CA ALA A 25 29.64 -12.04 -21.15
C ALA A 25 30.09 -10.56 -21.10
N ALA A 26 29.75 -9.85 -20.00
CA ALA A 26 30.64 -9.01 -19.19
C ALA A 26 29.87 -8.21 -18.09
N ALA A 27 30.03 -8.55 -16.81
CA ALA A 27 29.89 -7.62 -15.67
C ALA A 27 30.42 -8.24 -14.35
N GLU A 28 31.47 -7.66 -13.81
CA GLU A 28 32.10 -7.88 -12.47
C GLU A 28 31.34 -7.04 -11.37
N PRO A 29 31.63 -7.17 -10.04
CA PRO A 29 30.61 -7.39 -9.02
C PRO A 29 30.51 -6.26 -7.96
N SER A 30 29.29 -5.86 -7.55
CA SER A 30 29.10 -5.08 -6.32
C SER A 30 27.64 -5.05 -5.81
N ALA A 31 27.31 -5.93 -4.86
CA ALA A 31 26.41 -5.72 -3.71
C ALA A 31 26.18 -7.08 -3.00
N PRO A 32 26.18 -7.15 -1.66
CA PRO A 32 26.03 -8.41 -0.95
C PRO A 32 24.62 -8.96 -1.18
N ALA A 33 24.56 -10.07 -1.91
CA ALA A 33 23.34 -10.82 -2.12
C ALA A 33 22.77 -11.23 -0.76
N ALA A 34 21.61 -10.65 -0.40
CA ALA A 34 20.71 -11.28 0.55
C ALA A 34 20.50 -12.74 0.11
N PRO A 35 20.39 -13.71 1.04
CA PRO A 35 20.30 -15.12 0.67
C PRO A 35 19.03 -15.32 -0.15
N ALA A 36 19.19 -15.37 -1.48
CA ALA A 36 18.13 -15.70 -2.40
C ALA A 36 17.70 -17.13 -2.06
N ALA A 37 16.60 -17.24 -1.33
CA ALA A 37 16.03 -18.50 -0.92
C ALA A 37 15.70 -19.32 -2.18
N ASN A 38 16.57 -20.27 -2.53
CA ASN A 38 16.37 -21.50 -3.32
C ASN A 38 15.39 -21.51 -4.53
N ASP A 39 14.96 -20.39 -5.09
CA ASP A 39 14.10 -20.31 -6.30
C ASP A 39 14.93 -20.31 -7.60
N ALA A 40 16.25 -20.46 -7.50
CA ALA A 40 17.18 -20.45 -8.63
C ALA A 40 16.98 -21.63 -9.61
N GLN A 41 16.20 -22.66 -9.25
CA GLN A 41 15.85 -23.77 -10.14
C GLN A 41 14.71 -23.43 -11.13
N SER A 42 14.03 -22.29 -10.96
CA SER A 42 12.89 -21.85 -11.79
C SER A 42 13.28 -21.17 -13.12
N GLY A 43 14.57 -20.96 -13.37
CA GLY A 43 15.06 -20.25 -14.57
C GLY A 43 15.29 -21.12 -15.81
N ARG A 44 15.34 -22.46 -15.64
CA ARG A 44 15.40 -23.38 -16.78
C ARG A 44 13.99 -23.82 -17.14
N LEU A 45 13.62 -23.62 -18.40
CA LEU A 45 12.37 -24.13 -18.95
C LEU A 45 12.34 -25.66 -18.76
N HIS A 46 11.47 -26.14 -17.87
CA HIS A 46 11.27 -27.57 -17.67
C HIS A 46 10.29 -28.08 -18.72
N VAL A 47 10.81 -28.63 -19.81
CA VAL A 47 10.00 -29.30 -20.84
C VAL A 47 9.67 -30.72 -20.35
N ASN A 48 8.40 -30.99 -20.09
CA ASN A 48 7.92 -32.33 -19.76
C ASN A 48 7.89 -33.19 -21.04
N ARG A 49 9.04 -33.76 -21.42
CA ARG A 49 9.12 -34.74 -22.52
C ARG A 49 8.49 -36.05 -22.05
N VAL A 50 7.43 -36.47 -22.73
CA VAL A 50 6.82 -37.79 -22.54
C VAL A 50 7.32 -38.70 -23.66
N ASP A 51 7.97 -39.81 -23.28
CA ASP A 51 8.59 -40.72 -24.24
C ASP A 51 7.64 -41.84 -24.71
N ASN A 52 6.60 -42.15 -23.92
CA ASN A 52 5.62 -43.21 -24.21
C ASN A 52 4.25 -42.62 -24.58
N VAL A 53 4.14 -42.02 -25.76
CA VAL A 53 2.88 -41.42 -26.25
C VAL A 53 2.15 -42.44 -27.13
N SER A 54 0.97 -42.90 -26.69
CA SER A 54 0.08 -43.72 -27.50
C SER A 54 -0.60 -42.86 -28.59
N GLY A 55 -0.98 -43.47 -29.71
CA GLY A 55 -1.63 -42.75 -30.81
C GLY A 55 -2.93 -42.08 -30.37
N SER A 56 -3.28 -40.93 -30.98
CA SER A 56 -4.43 -40.12 -30.56
C SER A 56 -5.79 -40.82 -30.67
N SER A 57 -5.88 -41.88 -31.48
CA SER A 57 -7.08 -42.73 -31.62
C SER A 57 -6.97 -44.06 -30.89
N ALA A 58 -5.90 -44.30 -30.12
CA ALA A 58 -5.76 -45.50 -29.32
C ALA A 58 -6.74 -45.45 -28.15
N GLY A 59 -7.37 -46.59 -27.83
CA GLY A 59 -8.26 -46.70 -26.68
C GLY A 59 -7.54 -46.52 -25.34
N ALA A 60 -8.31 -46.39 -24.25
CA ALA A 60 -7.76 -46.27 -22.91
C ALA A 60 -7.04 -47.58 -22.49
N GLY A 61 -5.72 -47.51 -22.33
CA GLY A 61 -4.90 -48.60 -21.79
C GLY A 61 -5.03 -48.71 -20.27
N SER A 62 -4.66 -49.85 -19.70
CA SER A 62 -4.71 -50.09 -18.24
C SER A 62 -3.79 -49.17 -17.42
N GLY A 63 -2.72 -48.65 -18.03
CA GLY A 63 -1.78 -47.72 -17.39
C GLY A 63 -2.19 -46.24 -17.44
N GLU A 64 -3.16 -45.87 -18.29
CA GLU A 64 -3.53 -44.48 -18.55
C GLU A 64 -4.09 -43.79 -17.30
N PHE A 65 -4.87 -44.53 -16.52
CA PHE A 65 -5.42 -44.02 -15.26
C PHE A 65 -4.32 -43.57 -14.28
N HIS A 66 -3.22 -44.32 -14.17
CA HIS A 66 -2.13 -43.96 -13.28
C HIS A 66 -1.33 -42.76 -13.79
N MET A 67 -1.17 -42.64 -15.11
CA MET A 67 -0.54 -41.47 -15.74
C MET A 67 -1.34 -40.20 -15.47
N TYR A 68 -2.67 -40.24 -15.68
CA TYR A 68 -3.55 -39.12 -15.33
C TYR A 68 -3.50 -38.77 -13.84
N ARG A 69 -3.52 -39.77 -12.95
CA ARG A 69 -3.45 -39.51 -11.50
C ARG A 69 -2.15 -38.81 -11.11
N ALA A 70 -1.02 -39.23 -11.69
CA ALA A 70 0.28 -38.63 -11.44
C ALA A 70 0.38 -37.21 -12.04
N SER A 71 -0.07 -37.01 -13.27
CA SER A 71 -0.04 -35.70 -13.94
C SER A 71 -0.95 -34.69 -13.25
N ARG A 72 -2.17 -35.11 -12.86
CA ARG A 72 -3.10 -34.27 -12.11
C ARG A 72 -2.52 -33.84 -10.76
N ARG A 73 -1.86 -34.75 -10.04
CA ARG A 73 -1.23 -34.40 -8.75
C ARG A 73 -0.15 -33.34 -8.94
N ARG A 74 0.76 -33.54 -9.90
CA ARG A 74 1.82 -32.56 -10.23
C ARG A 74 1.22 -31.20 -10.60
N GLU A 75 0.13 -31.20 -11.37
CA GLU A 75 -0.52 -29.95 -11.79
C GLU A 75 -1.21 -29.23 -10.62
N MET A 76 -1.91 -29.96 -9.74
CA MET A 76 -2.51 -29.35 -8.55
C MET A 76 -1.46 -28.77 -7.61
N GLU A 77 -0.34 -29.47 -7.40
CA GLU A 77 0.79 -28.96 -6.62
C GLU A 77 1.39 -27.70 -7.24
N ARG A 78 1.55 -27.68 -8.57
CA ARG A 78 2.04 -26.52 -9.33
C ARG A 78 1.13 -25.31 -9.17
N VAL A 79 -0.18 -25.50 -9.34
CA VAL A 79 -1.19 -24.43 -9.19
C VAL A 79 -1.21 -23.92 -7.75
N ALA A 80 -1.21 -24.81 -6.76
CA ALA A 80 -1.19 -24.44 -5.35
C ALA A 80 0.07 -23.60 -4.99
N ALA A 81 1.25 -24.00 -5.49
CA ALA A 81 2.48 -23.24 -5.28
C ALA A 81 2.43 -21.84 -5.94
N MET A 82 1.85 -21.74 -7.13
CA MET A 82 1.66 -20.47 -7.82
C MET A 82 0.70 -19.55 -7.06
N GLU A 83 -0.43 -20.09 -6.57
CA GLU A 83 -1.40 -19.34 -5.78
C GLU A 83 -0.80 -18.86 -4.44
N HIS A 84 0.02 -19.69 -3.78
CA HIS A 84 0.71 -19.32 -2.56
C HIS A 84 1.64 -18.12 -2.79
N ARG A 85 2.53 -18.22 -3.79
CA ARG A 85 3.45 -17.14 -4.17
C ARG A 85 2.68 -15.86 -4.55
N TYR A 86 1.55 -15.99 -5.25
CA TYR A 86 0.70 -14.84 -5.59
C TYR A 86 0.15 -14.16 -4.33
N LYS A 87 -0.35 -14.93 -3.37
CA LYS A 87 -0.88 -14.39 -2.10
C LYS A 87 0.21 -13.69 -1.29
N GLU A 88 1.39 -14.28 -1.18
CA GLU A 88 2.54 -13.68 -0.49
C GLU A 88 2.97 -12.37 -1.16
N ASN A 89 3.16 -12.37 -2.48
CA ASN A 89 3.54 -11.19 -3.24
C ASN A 89 2.48 -10.08 -3.13
N LYS A 90 1.19 -10.44 -3.14
CA LYS A 90 0.10 -9.48 -2.96
C LYS A 90 0.13 -8.86 -1.57
N ALA A 91 0.25 -9.68 -0.52
CA ALA A 91 0.33 -9.20 0.86
C ALA A 91 1.55 -8.29 1.08
N GLN A 92 2.71 -8.66 0.52
CA GLN A 92 3.92 -7.86 0.60
C GLN A 92 3.75 -6.50 -0.11
N ARG A 93 3.17 -6.49 -1.31
CA ARG A 93 2.88 -5.24 -2.04
C ARG A 93 1.93 -4.33 -1.28
N GLU A 94 0.88 -4.89 -0.68
CA GLU A 94 -0.08 -4.14 0.12
C GLU A 94 0.58 -3.55 1.38
N PHE A 95 1.43 -4.34 2.05
CA PHE A 95 2.20 -3.89 3.20
C PHE A 95 3.16 -2.75 2.86
N GLU A 96 3.92 -2.89 1.77
CA GLU A 96 4.84 -1.85 1.30
C GLU A 96 4.10 -0.59 0.87
N ALA A 97 2.97 -0.72 0.18
CA ALA A 97 2.14 0.42 -0.19
C ALA A 97 1.61 1.16 1.04
N LYS A 98 1.15 0.43 2.07
CA LYS A 98 0.70 1.02 3.33
C LYS A 98 1.85 1.73 4.06
N ARG A 99 3.02 1.11 4.12
CA ARG A 99 4.22 1.68 4.74
C ARG A 99 4.65 2.99 4.06
N LYS A 100 4.66 3.01 2.72
CA LYS A 100 4.97 4.20 1.93
C LYS A 100 3.97 5.32 2.20
N ARG A 101 2.67 5.04 2.14
CA ARG A 101 1.61 6.03 2.44
C ARG A 101 1.78 6.65 3.84
N SER A 102 2.04 5.84 4.86
CA SER A 102 2.26 6.34 6.22
C SER A 102 3.52 7.20 6.34
N ALA A 103 4.60 6.84 5.63
CA ALA A 103 5.81 7.67 5.55
C ALA A 103 5.53 9.01 4.87
N ASP A 104 4.87 9.01 3.70
CA ASP A 104 4.52 10.20 2.94
C ASP A 104 3.64 11.16 3.77
N GLU A 105 2.66 10.63 4.50
CA GLU A 105 1.81 11.43 5.39
C GLU A 105 2.60 12.06 6.54
N PHE A 106 3.55 11.32 7.12
CA PHE A 106 4.41 11.83 8.17
C PHE A 106 5.33 12.92 7.64
N GLU A 107 5.96 12.70 6.49
CA GLU A 107 6.81 13.68 5.82
C GLU A 107 6.04 14.95 5.46
N ALA A 108 4.83 14.84 4.90
CA ALA A 108 3.97 15.98 4.59
C ALA A 108 3.61 16.78 5.86
N LYS A 109 3.28 16.09 6.96
CA LYS A 109 3.03 16.74 8.27
C LYS A 109 4.28 17.43 8.80
N MET A 110 5.45 16.81 8.68
CA MET A 110 6.73 17.37 9.11
C MET A 110 7.15 18.57 8.27
N HIS A 111 7.01 18.50 6.95
CA HIS A 111 7.27 19.60 6.02
C HIS A 111 6.39 20.82 6.37
N LYS A 112 5.09 20.62 6.54
CA LYS A 112 4.15 21.68 6.96
C LYS A 112 4.51 22.30 8.30
N ARG A 113 5.04 21.51 9.25
CA ARG A 113 5.53 22.02 10.55
C ARG A 113 6.85 22.79 10.40
N ALA A 114 7.76 22.32 9.54
CA ALA A 114 9.03 22.98 9.23
C ALA A 114 8.80 24.34 8.54
N GLU A 115 7.94 24.40 7.52
CA GLU A 115 7.54 25.64 6.84
C GLU A 115 6.94 26.65 7.80
N LYS A 116 6.03 26.24 8.69
CA LYS A 116 5.47 27.12 9.72
C LYS A 116 6.55 27.68 10.66
N ARG A 117 7.55 26.88 11.04
CA ARG A 117 8.68 27.33 11.86
C ARG A 117 9.57 28.29 11.08
N ARG A 118 9.86 28.02 9.80
CA ARG A 118 10.62 28.89 8.91
C ARG A 118 9.93 30.26 8.75
N ARG A 119 8.63 30.28 8.42
CA ARG A 119 7.85 31.52 8.30
C ARG A 119 7.81 32.34 9.59
N ARG A 120 7.74 31.68 10.76
CA ARG A 120 7.82 32.38 12.07
C ARG A 120 9.19 33.01 12.30
N LYS A 121 10.28 32.29 11.98
CA LYS A 121 11.65 32.82 12.07
C LYS A 121 11.89 34.00 11.11
N GLU A 122 11.39 33.91 9.89
CA GLU A 122 11.46 35.00 8.91
C GLU A 122 10.71 36.24 9.41
N ARG A 123 9.49 36.07 9.95
CA ARG A 123 8.72 37.18 10.56
C ARG A 123 9.38 37.79 11.79
N SER A 124 9.98 36.97 12.67
CA SER A 124 10.69 37.51 13.83
C SER A 124 11.96 38.25 13.41
N LYS A 125 12.65 37.78 12.36
CA LYS A 125 13.83 38.45 11.82
C LYS A 125 13.45 39.76 11.12
N SER A 126 12.38 39.79 10.33
CA SER A 126 11.90 41.05 9.73
C SER A 126 11.45 42.04 10.80
N ARG A 127 10.75 41.61 11.85
CA ARG A 127 10.42 42.48 13.01
C ARG A 127 11.64 42.96 13.78
N ALA A 128 12.69 42.16 13.90
CA ALA A 128 13.93 42.61 14.54
C ALA A 128 14.67 43.64 13.68
N LEU A 129 14.52 43.58 12.36
CA LEU A 129 15.07 44.57 11.43
C LEU A 129 14.21 45.85 11.35
N ASP A 130 12.88 45.72 11.40
CA ASP A 130 11.92 46.85 11.42
C ASP A 130 11.67 47.43 12.83
N GLY A 131 12.25 46.82 13.87
CA GLY A 131 12.07 47.14 15.30
C GLY A 131 12.62 48.50 15.76
N VAL A 132 12.80 49.44 14.83
CA VAL A 132 12.94 50.88 15.11
C VAL A 132 11.58 51.60 15.03
N HIS A 133 10.46 50.97 14.64
CA HIS A 133 9.14 51.63 14.67
C HIS A 133 7.95 50.73 15.11
N GLU A 134 7.50 50.97 16.36
CA GLU A 134 6.14 50.83 16.95
C GLU A 134 5.34 49.50 17.03
N GLY A 135 4.91 49.18 18.27
CA GLY A 135 3.51 49.37 18.72
C GLY A 135 2.41 48.36 18.33
N GLU A 136 1.99 47.54 19.30
CA GLU A 136 0.64 46.97 19.53
C GLU A 136 -0.28 46.59 18.34
N GLY A 137 -0.43 45.29 18.03
CA GLY A 137 -1.48 44.85 17.09
C GLY A 137 -1.86 43.35 17.03
N GLU A 138 -1.23 42.45 17.79
CA GLU A 138 -1.33 41.00 17.51
C GLU A 138 -2.32 40.17 18.35
N LYS A 139 -3.18 40.80 19.17
CA LYS A 139 -4.10 40.07 20.06
C LYS A 139 -5.42 39.61 19.41
N GLN A 140 -5.79 40.09 18.22
CA GLN A 140 -7.14 39.81 17.66
C GLN A 140 -7.25 38.54 16.79
N GLU A 141 -6.18 38.05 16.16
CA GLU A 141 -6.29 36.91 15.22
C GLU A 141 -6.41 35.53 15.91
N LYS A 142 -5.98 35.40 17.17
CA LYS A 142 -6.05 34.12 17.90
C LYS A 142 -7.45 33.78 18.41
N LYS A 143 -8.34 34.76 18.60
CA LYS A 143 -9.71 34.52 19.09
C LYS A 143 -10.61 33.91 18.02
N LYS A 144 -10.57 34.41 16.78
CA LYS A 144 -11.41 33.90 15.66
C LYS A 144 -11.07 32.48 15.19
N LYS A 145 -9.87 31.95 15.48
CA LYS A 145 -9.47 30.61 15.05
C LYS A 145 -9.83 29.50 16.05
N LYS A 146 -10.18 29.85 17.29
CA LYS A 146 -10.56 28.89 18.33
C LYS A 146 -12.05 28.50 18.25
N GLU A 147 -12.89 29.30 17.60
CA GLU A 147 -14.32 29.02 17.42
C GLU A 147 -14.65 28.11 16.23
N LYS A 148 -13.68 27.76 15.36
CA LYS A 148 -13.93 26.99 14.12
C LYS A 148 -13.31 25.57 14.11
N LYS A 149 -13.32 24.92 15.27
CA LYS A 149 -13.01 23.50 15.54
C LYS A 149 -13.82 23.18 16.80
N GLU A 150 -14.85 22.35 16.81
CA GLU A 150 -15.04 21.05 16.17
C GLU A 150 -16.53 20.91 15.81
N GLN A 151 -16.84 20.84 14.51
CA GLN A 151 -18.11 20.27 14.07
C GLN A 151 -17.82 18.79 13.80
N ILE A 152 -18.31 17.95 14.70
CA ILE A 152 -18.29 16.50 14.61
C ILE A 152 -19.26 16.12 13.48
N PRO A 153 -18.92 15.23 12.54
CA PRO A 153 -19.85 14.82 11.50
C PRO A 153 -21.01 14.05 12.16
N GLU A 154 -22.21 14.62 12.10
CA GLU A 154 -23.43 13.95 12.51
C GLU A 154 -23.74 12.84 11.50
N THR A 155 -23.72 11.58 11.96
CA THR A 155 -24.31 10.46 11.24
C THR A 155 -25.84 10.57 11.36
N PRO A 156 -26.65 9.95 10.46
CA PRO A 156 -28.11 10.07 10.45
C PRO A 156 -28.75 9.38 11.67
N GLY A 157 -28.65 10.02 12.84
CA GLY A 157 -29.09 9.51 14.13
C GLY A 157 -28.73 10.37 15.36
N ASP A 158 -28.28 11.63 15.19
CA ASP A 158 -28.02 12.61 16.28
C ASP A 158 -27.08 12.16 17.43
N VAL A 159 -26.32 11.06 17.26
CA VAL A 159 -25.31 10.65 18.24
C VAL A 159 -23.97 11.30 17.90
N PRO A 160 -23.39 12.17 18.76
CA PRO A 160 -22.08 12.76 18.50
C PRO A 160 -21.00 11.66 18.48
N GLU A 161 -20.25 11.56 17.38
CA GLU A 161 -19.13 10.61 17.27
C GLU A 161 -18.10 10.87 18.38
N ILE A 162 -17.97 9.89 19.26
CA ILE A 162 -16.95 9.88 20.31
C ILE A 162 -15.58 9.63 19.64
N PRO A 163 -14.59 10.52 19.79
CA PRO A 163 -13.23 10.28 19.31
C PRO A 163 -12.65 9.03 19.97
N ASN A 164 -12.03 8.13 19.19
CA ASN A 164 -11.41 6.90 19.66
C ASN A 164 -10.04 7.13 20.33
N ASP A 165 -9.96 8.19 21.15
CA ASP A 165 -8.76 8.68 21.84
C ASP A 165 -8.80 8.37 23.36
N GLY A 166 -9.78 7.58 23.82
CA GLY A 166 -9.93 7.21 25.24
C GLY A 166 -10.62 8.26 26.13
N SER A 167 -10.94 9.44 25.59
CA SER A 167 -11.61 10.53 26.32
C SER A 167 -13.00 10.17 26.86
N PHE A 168 -13.68 9.21 26.24
CA PHE A 168 -14.98 8.71 26.73
C PHE A 168 -14.85 7.83 27.96
N LEU A 169 -13.82 6.98 28.01
CA LEU A 169 -13.53 6.16 29.20
C LEU A 169 -13.22 7.07 30.39
N GLU A 170 -12.46 8.15 30.19
CA GLU A 170 -12.16 9.14 31.22
C GLU A 170 -13.42 9.83 31.75
N ARG A 171 -14.37 10.18 30.87
CA ARG A 171 -15.67 10.75 31.25
C ARG A 171 -16.53 9.75 32.04
N MET A 172 -16.58 8.48 31.63
CA MET A 172 -17.33 7.45 32.34
C MET A 172 -16.75 7.17 33.73
N LEU A 173 -15.43 7.13 33.86
CA LEU A 173 -14.75 6.94 35.14
C LEU A 173 -14.96 8.13 36.09
N ALA A 174 -15.03 9.34 35.54
CA ALA A 174 -15.35 10.53 36.32
C ALA A 174 -16.81 10.51 36.83
N LEU A 175 -17.76 10.05 36.00
CA LEU A 175 -19.15 9.88 36.41
C LEU A 175 -19.31 8.84 37.52
N GLN A 176 -18.65 7.67 37.39
CA GLN A 176 -18.66 6.65 38.45
C GLN A 176 -18.12 7.16 39.77
N LYS A 177 -17.02 7.93 39.74
CA LYS A 177 -16.48 8.56 40.96
C LYS A 177 -17.45 9.56 41.59
N GLN A 178 -18.17 10.33 40.77
CA GLN A 178 -19.19 11.25 41.30
C GLN A 178 -20.36 10.50 41.91
N GLU A 179 -20.80 9.39 41.30
CA GLU A 179 -21.84 8.53 41.87
C GLU A 179 -21.40 7.92 43.20
N GLU A 180 -20.16 7.40 43.30
CA GLU A 180 -19.58 6.90 44.55
C GLU A 180 -19.45 7.99 45.62
N GLU A 181 -19.10 9.22 45.25
CA GLU A 181 -19.04 10.37 46.16
C GLU A 181 -20.43 10.83 46.62
N THR A 182 -21.47 10.66 45.80
CA THR A 182 -22.86 11.00 46.15
C THR A 182 -23.55 9.92 46.98
N ASP A 183 -23.24 8.64 46.76
CA ASP A 183 -23.79 7.51 47.51
C ASP A 183 -23.06 7.29 48.85
N GLY A 184 -21.85 7.83 48.99
CA GLY A 184 -21.05 7.78 50.21
C GLY A 184 -21.34 8.87 51.25
N LYS A 185 -22.39 9.68 51.07
CA LYS A 185 -22.73 10.82 51.93
C LYS A 185 -24.17 10.76 52.42
#